data_AF-A0A2H0DAF8-F1
#
_entry.id   AF-A0A2H0DAF8-F1
#
_cell.length_a   1.000
_cell.length_b   1.000
_cell.length_c   1.000
_cell.angle_alpha   90.00
_cell.angle_beta   90.00
_cell.angle_gamma   90.00
#
_symmetry.space_group_name_H-M   'P 1'
#
loop_
_entity.id
_entity.type
_entity.pdbx_description
1 polymer ?
#
loop_
_entity_poly.entity_id
_entity_poly.type
_entity_poly.pdbx_seq_one_letter_code
_entity_poly.pdbx_strand_id
1 'polypeptide(L)'
;MIKNISVSLIFVGLFFFYACNEKLVDNPVANKAPLTKVFLNPDSTVSQQQSTIKLYWSGDDPDGFIVGYYLSWDGINWSFTVKNDSLFALQIGAVDTIFSFKVSAVDNSGNGQYDTQIVQNNISYGAEPFTDLNGDGKWNSGEPFTDVGLIDPNPASLHLPIKNTAPTISWNILSTHPDTSFTVMSFGWNADDIDGSGTIKHINIALNDTTNFISVNGGVKLITIRTKDFSNPNPLMEILIDGDPNNQAADPTTGQKTRLPGLLYNANNIFYVQAEDISGAKSIWLSSASQKDSKPGWYVKKPQGKFVLVDDYKKSDNAPAFFSSMMDDSLLLKHKYDVYDIYNQKPPFLNSTFLETIKLFDCVIWYADNDPSLDLASSSVQKYTILGGKIFFSLQFPQTVDLTQIQGFLPITSDSSDYATFLPTGATAWDTTQSDYPKLQVTASLARARSFYLSNIGVTPIYYFPKKELKGFIGFENSEKNVFFIGMPLHRINGIPGSVKNLLTKVLFDDFKLTP
;
A
#
# COMPACT_ATOMS: atom_id res chain seq x y z
N MET A 1 94.72 11.36 49.75
CA MET A 1 93.82 12.45 49.30
C MET A 1 92.44 12.14 49.86
N ILE A 2 92.04 12.68 51.02
CA ILE A 2 91.27 13.95 51.18
C ILE A 2 90.02 13.90 50.27
N LYS A 3 88.76 13.79 50.71
CA LYS A 3 87.94 14.43 51.78
C LYS A 3 86.72 13.52 52.06
N ASN A 4 86.35 13.13 53.29
CA ASN A 4 85.61 13.85 54.36
C ASN A 4 84.27 14.48 53.95
N ILE A 5 83.18 13.99 54.57
CA ILE A 5 82.14 14.69 55.40
C ILE A 5 81.22 13.56 55.94
N SER A 6 81.40 13.06 57.18
CA SER A 6 80.83 13.54 58.47
C SER A 6 79.31 13.42 58.54
N VAL A 7 78.75 12.35 59.13
CA VAL A 7 78.51 12.09 60.57
C VAL A 7 77.28 12.82 61.13
N SER A 8 76.30 12.04 61.60
CA SER A 8 75.39 12.25 62.76
C SER A 8 74.05 11.56 62.47
N LEU A 9 73.39 10.78 63.33
CA LEU A 9 73.50 10.58 64.78
C LEU A 9 72.66 9.33 65.14
N ILE A 10 73.19 8.43 65.99
CA ILE A 10 72.56 7.82 67.20
C ILE A 10 71.19 7.11 67.06
N PHE A 11 70.86 5.98 67.67
CA PHE A 11 71.47 4.91 68.47
C PHE A 11 70.25 4.05 68.91
N VAL A 12 70.45 2.75 69.18
CA VAL A 12 69.49 1.81 69.82
C VAL A 12 68.41 1.18 68.93
N GLY A 13 68.49 -0.14 68.81
CA GLY A 13 67.37 -0.96 68.31
C GLY A 13 67.68 -2.45 68.17
N LEU A 14 68.57 -3.00 69.01
CA LEU A 14 68.85 -4.43 69.07
C LEU A 14 67.77 -5.11 69.93
N PHE A 15 66.63 -5.43 69.31
CA PHE A 15 65.67 -6.42 69.80
C PHE A 15 65.17 -7.22 68.61
N PHE A 16 66.00 -8.18 68.21
CA PHE A 16 65.66 -9.19 67.24
C PHE A 16 64.94 -10.35 67.94
N PHE A 17 63.82 -10.75 67.35
CA PHE A 17 63.10 -12.03 67.51
C PHE A 17 62.29 -12.27 68.78
N TYR A 18 61.06 -11.75 68.78
CA TYR A 18 59.89 -12.54 69.18
C TYR A 18 58.66 -12.02 68.41
N ALA A 19 58.58 -12.35 67.12
CA ALA A 19 57.36 -12.17 66.35
C ALA A 19 56.45 -13.38 66.61
N CYS A 20 55.22 -13.10 67.03
CA CYS A 20 54.16 -14.07 67.23
C CYS A 20 54.02 -15.00 66.01
N ASN A 21 54.12 -16.31 66.24
CA ASN A 21 53.43 -17.28 65.40
C ASN A 21 51.93 -17.14 65.69
N GLU A 22 51.24 -16.24 64.98
CA GLU A 22 49.81 -16.43 64.80
C GLU A 22 49.63 -17.64 63.88
N LYS A 23 49.06 -18.71 64.43
CA LYS A 23 48.49 -19.77 63.61
C LYS A 23 47.46 -19.11 62.69
N LEU A 24 47.69 -19.17 61.39
CA LEU A 24 46.64 -18.95 60.40
C LEU A 24 45.49 -19.90 60.78
N VAL A 25 44.36 -19.31 61.16
CA VAL A 25 43.12 -20.06 61.35
C VAL A 25 42.63 -20.39 59.95
N ASP A 26 42.99 -21.59 59.48
CA ASP A 26 42.60 -22.13 58.18
C ASP A 26 41.16 -22.65 58.25
N ASN A 27 40.21 -21.71 58.34
CA ASN A 27 38.81 -21.99 58.05
C ASN A 27 38.43 -21.14 56.83
N PRO A 28 38.59 -21.64 55.60
CA PRO A 28 38.03 -20.98 54.43
C PRO A 28 36.54 -20.75 54.67
N VAL A 29 36.10 -19.49 54.56
CA VAL A 29 34.68 -19.14 54.61
C VAL A 29 34.03 -19.80 53.40
N ALA A 30 33.00 -20.61 53.62
CA ALA A 30 32.26 -21.23 52.54
C ALA A 30 31.63 -20.13 51.66
N ASN A 31 31.79 -20.26 50.34
CA ASN A 31 31.22 -19.36 49.35
C ASN A 31 29.70 -19.20 49.56
N LYS A 32 29.20 -17.97 49.46
CA LYS A 32 27.77 -17.67 49.58
C LYS A 32 27.20 -17.29 48.23
N ALA A 33 25.95 -17.69 48.00
CA ALA A 33 25.29 -17.36 46.75
C ALA A 33 24.91 -15.87 46.68
N PRO A 34 24.92 -15.28 45.48
CA PRO A 34 24.55 -13.88 45.28
C PRO A 34 23.04 -13.66 45.46
N LEU A 35 22.66 -12.39 45.62
CA LEU A 35 21.27 -11.93 45.65
C LEU A 35 20.95 -11.07 44.42
N THR A 36 19.87 -11.39 43.73
CA THR A 36 19.43 -10.71 42.50
C THR A 36 18.27 -9.77 42.76
N LYS A 37 18.24 -8.64 42.03
CA LYS A 37 17.11 -7.73 41.97
C LYS A 37 16.81 -7.38 40.51
N VAL A 38 15.53 -7.23 40.18
CA VAL A 38 15.03 -6.81 38.87
C VAL A 38 14.06 -5.63 39.04
N PHE A 39 14.14 -4.64 38.15
CA PHE A 39 13.36 -3.40 38.25
C PHE A 39 13.17 -2.71 36.88
N LEU A 40 12.33 -1.68 36.87
CA LEU A 40 12.04 -0.82 35.72
C LEU A 40 12.67 0.56 35.96
N ASN A 41 13.03 1.30 34.91
CA ASN A 41 13.52 2.67 35.08
C ASN A 41 13.03 3.60 33.95
N PRO A 42 12.28 4.69 34.25
CA PRO A 42 11.73 5.02 35.57
C PRO A 42 10.77 3.95 36.08
N ASP A 43 10.59 3.85 37.41
CA ASP A 43 9.58 3.02 38.05
C ASP A 43 8.18 3.52 37.65
N SER A 44 7.75 3.19 36.44
CA SER A 44 6.44 3.53 35.93
C SER A 44 5.40 2.76 36.72
N THR A 45 4.69 3.48 37.60
CA THR A 45 3.48 3.04 38.28
C THR A 45 2.49 2.46 37.25
N VAL A 46 2.34 1.14 37.19
CA VAL A 46 1.14 0.33 36.78
C VAL A 46 0.27 0.86 35.62
N SER A 47 0.78 1.70 34.71
CA SER A 47 0.03 2.15 33.54
C SER A 47 0.83 1.86 32.29
N GLN A 48 0.42 0.77 31.63
CA GLN A 48 0.49 0.56 30.19
C GLN A 48 1.93 0.57 29.63
N GLN A 49 2.53 -0.60 29.62
CA GLN A 49 3.80 -0.81 28.92
C GLN A 49 3.52 -1.23 27.49
N GLN A 50 4.20 -0.57 26.55
CA GLN A 50 4.20 -0.91 25.13
C GLN A 50 4.72 -2.36 24.95
N SER A 51 4.43 -2.98 23.82
CA SER A 51 4.98 -4.29 23.39
C SER A 51 6.52 -4.36 23.41
N THR A 52 7.22 -3.24 23.64
CA THR A 52 8.66 -3.19 23.89
C THR A 52 8.94 -2.65 25.29
N ILE A 53 9.67 -3.43 26.10
CA ILE A 53 10.01 -3.09 27.48
C ILE A 53 11.51 -3.16 27.72
N LYS A 54 12.05 -2.16 28.41
CA LYS A 54 13.44 -2.18 28.87
C LYS A 54 13.49 -2.61 30.34
N LEU A 55 14.16 -3.73 30.61
CA LEU A 55 14.33 -4.27 31.96
C LEU A 55 15.76 -4.04 32.44
N TYR A 56 15.89 -3.83 33.75
CA TYR A 56 17.16 -3.67 34.44
C TYR A 56 17.26 -4.68 35.57
N TRP A 57 18.47 -5.16 35.83
CA TRP A 57 18.75 -6.07 36.93
C TRP A 57 20.15 -5.81 37.51
N SER A 58 20.30 -6.25 38.76
CA SER A 58 21.53 -6.12 39.54
C SER A 58 21.72 -7.35 40.41
N GLY A 59 22.97 -7.66 40.72
CA GLY A 59 23.34 -8.72 41.66
C GLY A 59 24.28 -8.17 42.72
N ASP A 60 24.17 -8.68 43.93
CA ASP A 60 25.03 -8.35 45.07
C ASP A 60 25.58 -9.66 45.65
N ASP A 61 26.89 -9.79 45.70
CA ASP A 61 27.57 -10.99 46.15
C ASP A 61 28.29 -10.72 47.49
N PRO A 62 27.99 -11.47 48.57
CA PRO A 62 28.50 -11.15 49.90
C PRO A 62 30.02 -11.29 50.08
N ASP A 63 30.68 -12.10 49.24
CA ASP A 63 32.06 -12.55 49.39
C ASP A 63 32.90 -12.46 48.10
N GLY A 64 32.33 -11.94 47.02
CA GLY A 64 32.96 -11.82 45.72
C GLY A 64 32.29 -10.78 44.81
N PHE A 65 32.22 -11.08 43.52
CA PHE A 65 31.61 -10.23 42.49
C PHE A 65 30.80 -11.05 41.49
N ILE A 66 29.88 -10.38 40.80
CA ILE A 66 29.00 -11.00 39.82
C ILE A 66 29.72 -11.14 38.47
N VAL A 67 29.75 -12.36 37.92
CA VAL A 67 30.29 -12.64 36.57
C VAL A 67 29.23 -12.52 35.47
N GLY A 68 27.95 -12.62 35.81
CA GLY A 68 26.85 -12.39 34.90
C GLY A 68 25.50 -12.83 35.45
N TYR A 69 24.55 -13.03 34.54
CA TYR A 69 23.14 -13.27 34.84
C TYR A 69 22.55 -14.31 33.90
N TYR A 70 21.75 -15.22 34.44
CA TYR A 70 20.85 -16.08 33.67
C TYR A 70 19.46 -15.46 33.60
N LEU A 71 18.89 -15.38 32.39
CA LEU A 71 17.57 -14.81 32.12
C LEU A 71 16.60 -15.88 31.59
N SER A 72 15.34 -15.83 32.01
CA SER A 72 14.29 -16.73 31.51
C SER A 72 12.90 -16.09 31.48
N TRP A 73 12.07 -16.49 30.51
CA TRP A 73 10.66 -16.07 30.38
C TRP A 73 9.64 -17.17 30.73
N ASP A 74 10.09 -18.43 30.77
CA ASP A 74 9.27 -19.61 31.09
C ASP A 74 9.74 -20.33 32.37
N GLY A 75 10.90 -19.94 32.90
CA GLY A 75 11.56 -20.60 34.03
C GLY A 75 12.18 -21.96 33.69
N ILE A 76 12.19 -22.35 32.43
CA ILE A 76 12.72 -23.63 31.93
C ILE A 76 13.96 -23.37 31.07
N ASN A 77 13.86 -22.48 30.09
CA ASN A 77 14.94 -22.12 29.20
C ASN A 77 15.64 -20.87 29.73
N TRP A 78 16.93 -21.00 30.03
CA TRP A 78 17.76 -19.93 30.57
C TRP A 78 18.84 -19.50 29.57
N SER A 79 19.13 -18.21 29.53
CA SER A 79 20.15 -17.62 28.66
C SER A 79 21.09 -16.73 29.46
N PHE A 80 22.39 -16.82 29.20
CA PHE A 80 23.40 -16.06 29.94
C PHE A 80 23.66 -14.68 29.30
N THR A 81 23.90 -13.68 30.14
CA THR A 81 24.38 -12.36 29.73
C THR A 81 25.27 -11.73 30.80
N VAL A 82 26.20 -10.88 30.37
CA VAL A 82 27.02 -10.04 31.25
C VAL A 82 26.44 -8.62 31.41
N LYS A 83 25.35 -8.30 30.69
CA LYS A 83 24.70 -6.99 30.78
C LYS A 83 23.80 -6.92 32.01
N ASN A 84 23.52 -5.69 32.44
CA ASN A 84 22.59 -5.37 33.52
C ASN A 84 21.25 -4.84 33.01
N ASP A 85 21.09 -4.74 31.70
CA ASP A 85 19.86 -4.31 31.05
C ASP A 85 19.70 -4.97 29.66
N SER A 86 18.44 -5.07 29.23
CA SER A 86 18.07 -5.44 27.87
C SER A 86 16.73 -4.84 27.49
N LEU A 87 16.56 -4.61 26.19
CA LEU A 87 15.29 -4.29 25.57
C LEU A 87 14.64 -5.57 25.05
N PHE A 88 13.41 -5.84 25.46
CA PHE A 88 12.64 -7.01 25.05
C PHE A 88 11.40 -6.57 24.28
N ALA A 89 11.17 -7.17 23.11
CA ALA A 89 9.92 -7.07 22.39
C ALA A 89 9.03 -8.26 22.79
N LEU A 90 7.99 -7.98 23.56
CA LEU A 90 6.97 -8.94 23.98
C LEU A 90 5.84 -8.92 22.96
N GLN A 91 5.74 -10.00 22.18
CA GLN A 91 4.61 -10.18 21.27
C GLN A 91 3.37 -10.54 22.07
N ILE A 92 2.39 -9.64 22.08
CA ILE A 92 1.08 -9.93 22.66
C ILE A 92 0.29 -10.76 21.65
N GLY A 93 -0.35 -11.82 22.14
CA GLY A 93 -1.28 -12.62 21.36
C GLY A 93 -2.70 -12.04 21.38
N ALA A 94 -3.70 -12.92 21.48
CA ALA A 94 -5.11 -12.56 21.42
C ALA A 94 -5.73 -12.03 22.74
N VAL A 95 -4.96 -11.87 23.82
CA VAL A 95 -5.47 -11.43 25.13
C VAL A 95 -4.40 -10.70 25.94
N ASP A 96 -4.85 -9.89 26.90
CA ASP A 96 -4.00 -9.37 27.97
C ASP A 96 -3.15 -10.50 28.56
N THR A 97 -1.84 -10.32 28.55
CA THR A 97 -0.89 -11.38 28.90
C THR A 97 0.00 -10.90 30.03
N ILE A 98 0.14 -11.74 31.06
CA ILE A 98 1.13 -11.53 32.13
C ILE A 98 2.38 -12.30 31.75
N PHE A 99 3.45 -11.58 31.42
CA PHE A 99 4.76 -12.18 31.21
C PHE A 99 5.49 -12.30 32.55
N SER A 100 6.20 -13.41 32.76
CA SER A 100 7.02 -13.63 33.95
C SER A 100 8.49 -13.62 33.54
N PHE A 101 9.17 -12.50 33.80
CA PHE A 101 10.61 -12.43 33.60
C PHE A 101 11.32 -12.90 34.86
N LYS A 102 12.31 -13.80 34.72
CA LYS A 102 13.15 -14.28 35.80
C LYS A 102 14.62 -14.00 35.49
N VAL A 103 15.37 -13.61 36.52
CA VAL A 103 16.81 -13.39 36.43
C VAL A 103 17.52 -13.91 37.69
N SER A 104 18.67 -14.56 37.49
CA SER A 104 19.55 -15.03 38.56
C SER A 104 20.96 -14.51 38.33
N ALA A 105 21.54 -13.83 39.32
CA ALA A 105 22.92 -13.43 39.34
C ALA A 105 23.84 -14.63 39.63
N VAL A 106 25.08 -14.54 39.17
CA VAL A 106 26.07 -15.61 39.23
C VAL A 106 27.37 -15.03 39.77
N ASP A 107 27.94 -15.66 40.80
CA ASP A 107 29.21 -15.22 41.40
C ASP A 107 30.45 -15.75 40.65
N ASN A 108 31.63 -15.29 41.07
CA ASN A 108 32.92 -15.58 40.46
C ASN A 108 33.66 -16.79 41.06
N SER A 109 32.98 -17.62 41.84
CA SER A 109 33.59 -18.73 42.59
C SER A 109 33.44 -20.07 41.88
N GLY A 110 33.62 -20.08 40.56
CA GLY A 110 33.59 -21.28 39.73
C GLY A 110 34.72 -22.27 40.03
N ASN A 111 34.64 -23.46 39.43
CA ASN A 111 35.55 -24.57 39.73
C ASN A 111 36.76 -24.65 38.76
N GLY A 112 36.81 -23.75 37.78
CA GLY A 112 37.85 -23.67 36.76
C GLY A 112 37.76 -24.75 35.67
N GLN A 113 36.67 -25.51 35.60
CA GLN A 113 36.40 -26.54 34.61
C GLN A 113 35.08 -26.28 33.90
N TYR A 114 35.04 -26.57 32.60
CA TYR A 114 33.84 -26.38 31.81
C TYR A 114 32.73 -27.35 32.21
N ASP A 115 31.60 -26.83 32.68
CA ASP A 115 30.42 -27.61 33.01
C ASP A 115 29.42 -27.64 31.85
N THR A 116 29.22 -28.83 31.26
CA THR A 116 28.24 -29.05 30.16
C THR A 116 26.79 -28.91 30.61
N GLN A 117 26.54 -28.88 31.92
CA GLN A 117 25.22 -28.76 32.50
C GLN A 117 25.30 -28.29 33.95
N ILE A 118 24.73 -27.13 34.22
CA ILE A 118 24.63 -26.55 35.55
C ILE A 118 23.21 -26.80 36.07
N VAL A 119 23.12 -27.47 37.22
CA VAL A 119 21.86 -27.68 37.94
C VAL A 119 22.02 -27.20 39.37
N GLN A 120 21.23 -26.20 39.76
CA GLN A 120 21.23 -25.67 41.12
C GLN A 120 19.79 -25.46 41.59
N ASN A 121 19.46 -25.90 42.80
CA ASN A 121 18.12 -25.80 43.40
C ASN A 121 16.99 -26.29 42.49
N ASN A 122 17.20 -27.43 41.83
CA ASN A 122 16.28 -28.02 40.85
C ASN A 122 16.02 -27.17 39.60
N ILE A 123 16.82 -26.14 39.34
CA ILE A 123 16.80 -25.35 38.10
C ILE A 123 17.98 -25.79 37.24
N SER A 124 17.70 -26.10 35.98
CA SER A 124 18.71 -26.36 34.97
C SER A 124 19.01 -25.06 34.22
N TYR A 125 20.24 -24.57 34.31
CA TYR A 125 20.69 -23.33 33.65
C TYR A 125 21.38 -23.59 32.31
N GLY A 126 21.50 -24.86 31.90
CA GLY A 126 22.23 -25.27 30.70
C GLY A 126 23.73 -25.38 30.96
N ALA A 127 24.52 -25.44 29.89
CA ALA A 127 25.98 -25.44 29.98
C ALA A 127 26.52 -24.05 30.35
N GLU A 128 27.78 -24.02 30.79
CA GLU A 128 28.50 -22.75 30.94
C GLU A 128 28.60 -21.98 29.62
N PRO A 129 28.58 -20.64 29.67
CA PRO A 129 28.74 -19.81 28.49
C PRO A 129 30.17 -19.93 27.99
N PHE A 130 30.36 -20.14 26.69
CA PHE A 130 31.69 -20.18 26.09
C PHE A 130 31.77 -19.41 24.78
N THR A 131 32.99 -19.08 24.39
CA THR A 131 33.30 -18.49 23.09
C THR A 131 33.61 -19.60 22.11
N ASP A 132 32.63 -19.92 21.27
CA ASP A 132 32.77 -20.87 20.17
C ASP A 132 33.66 -20.25 19.07
N LEU A 133 34.93 -20.64 19.04
CA LEU A 133 35.92 -20.09 18.11
C LEU A 133 35.84 -20.75 16.73
N ASN A 134 35.24 -21.93 16.63
CA ASN A 134 35.19 -22.73 15.40
C ASN A 134 33.78 -22.81 14.77
N GLY A 135 32.74 -22.36 15.48
CA GLY A 135 31.35 -22.30 15.03
C GLY A 135 30.60 -23.63 15.08
N ASP A 136 31.07 -24.63 15.85
CA ASP A 136 30.47 -25.97 15.92
C ASP A 136 29.34 -26.11 16.97
N GLY A 137 29.12 -25.06 17.77
CA GLY A 137 28.11 -25.00 18.82
C GLY A 137 28.43 -25.86 20.05
N LYS A 138 29.68 -26.29 20.24
CA LYS A 138 30.12 -27.12 21.38
C LYS A 138 31.44 -26.61 21.95
N TRP A 139 31.56 -26.61 23.26
CA TRP A 139 32.84 -26.26 23.86
C TRP A 139 33.93 -27.27 23.50
N ASN A 140 35.04 -26.76 22.99
CA ASN A 140 36.23 -27.50 22.65
C ASN A 140 37.39 -27.13 23.62
N SER A 141 38.30 -28.06 23.84
CA SER A 141 39.49 -27.79 24.67
C SER A 141 40.30 -26.63 24.07
N GLY A 142 40.50 -25.57 24.87
CA GLY A 142 41.20 -24.35 24.47
C GLY A 142 40.26 -23.17 24.19
N GLU A 143 38.94 -23.38 24.15
CA GLU A 143 37.98 -22.30 24.03
C GLU A 143 37.75 -21.60 25.37
N PRO A 144 37.77 -20.25 25.41
CA PRO A 144 37.43 -19.50 26.61
C PRO A 144 35.98 -19.76 27.02
N PHE A 145 35.76 -19.97 28.32
CA PHE A 145 34.42 -20.04 28.91
C PHE A 145 34.32 -19.13 30.13
N THR A 146 33.09 -18.78 30.49
CA THR A 146 32.77 -18.09 31.73
C THR A 146 32.58 -19.15 32.81
N ASP A 147 33.54 -19.26 33.71
CA ASP A 147 33.49 -20.14 34.88
C ASP A 147 32.48 -19.58 35.89
N VAL A 148 31.35 -20.26 36.05
CA VAL A 148 30.24 -19.81 36.90
C VAL A 148 30.32 -20.46 38.28
N GLY A 149 30.20 -19.65 39.34
CA GLY A 149 30.11 -20.17 40.70
C GLY A 149 28.67 -20.35 41.18
N LEU A 150 28.37 -19.96 42.42
CA LEU A 150 27.00 -20.10 42.91
C LEU A 150 26.07 -19.11 42.20
N ILE A 151 24.89 -19.63 41.86
CA ILE A 151 23.81 -18.87 41.27
C ILE A 151 22.85 -18.43 42.38
N ASP A 152 22.19 -17.29 42.24
CA ASP A 152 21.13 -16.91 43.18
C ASP A 152 20.11 -18.06 43.34
N PRO A 153 19.91 -18.58 44.57
CA PRO A 153 19.03 -19.70 44.81
C PRO A 153 17.55 -19.37 44.57
N ASN A 154 17.17 -18.09 44.59
CA ASN A 154 15.82 -17.61 44.44
C ASN A 154 15.77 -16.57 43.30
N PRO A 155 15.66 -17.00 42.03
CA PRO A 155 15.64 -16.08 40.90
C PRO A 155 14.66 -14.92 41.12
N ALA A 156 15.12 -13.69 40.92
CA ALA A 156 14.28 -12.52 41.02
C ALA A 156 13.26 -12.56 39.88
N SER A 157 11.98 -12.38 40.20
CA SER A 157 10.87 -12.48 39.25
C SER A 157 10.13 -11.15 39.15
N LEU A 158 9.84 -10.72 37.92
CA LEU A 158 9.00 -9.57 37.63
C LEU A 158 7.81 -10.01 36.77
N HIS A 159 6.60 -9.77 37.27
CA HIS A 159 5.37 -10.00 36.53
C HIS A 159 4.97 -8.71 35.79
N LEU A 160 4.85 -8.82 34.47
CA LEU A 160 4.58 -7.71 33.56
C LEU A 160 3.19 -7.87 32.95
N PRO A 161 2.16 -7.18 33.47
CA PRO A 161 0.85 -7.17 32.83
C PRO A 161 0.90 -6.27 31.59
N ILE A 162 0.91 -6.89 30.41
CA ILE A 162 0.84 -6.17 29.14
C ILE A 162 -0.59 -6.24 28.61
N LYS A 163 -1.19 -5.07 28.33
CA LYS A 163 -2.56 -4.93 27.84
C LYS A 163 -2.55 -4.72 26.33
N ASN A 164 -3.42 -5.41 25.61
CA ASN A 164 -3.57 -5.21 24.17
C ASN A 164 -4.14 -3.80 23.87
N THR A 165 -3.56 -3.11 22.91
CA THR A 165 -4.03 -1.82 22.41
C THR A 165 -4.81 -2.03 21.12
N ALA A 166 -5.98 -1.39 20.99
CA ALA A 166 -6.74 -1.48 19.76
C ALA A 166 -5.99 -0.80 18.59
N PRO A 167 -6.06 -1.34 17.37
CA PRO A 167 -5.40 -0.76 16.23
C PRO A 167 -6.01 0.61 15.87
N THR A 168 -5.23 1.40 15.13
CA THR A 168 -5.64 2.68 14.57
C THR A 168 -5.75 2.58 13.05
N ILE A 169 -6.60 3.42 12.46
CA ILE A 169 -6.79 3.46 11.01
C ILE A 169 -6.96 4.91 10.56
N SER A 170 -6.46 5.23 9.37
CA SER A 170 -6.58 6.55 8.73
C SER A 170 -6.74 6.42 7.21
N TRP A 171 -7.35 7.42 6.56
CA TRP A 171 -7.46 7.43 5.10
C TRP A 171 -6.11 7.65 4.43
N ASN A 172 -5.85 6.90 3.35
CA ASN A 172 -4.74 7.24 2.45
C ASN A 172 -5.03 8.59 1.78
N ILE A 173 -3.99 9.39 1.49
CA ILE A 173 -4.15 10.73 0.90
C ILE A 173 -4.82 10.73 -0.48
N LEU A 174 -4.72 9.64 -1.25
CA LEU A 174 -5.39 9.46 -2.54
C LEU A 174 -6.80 8.89 -2.42
N SER A 175 -7.21 8.51 -1.20
CA SER A 175 -8.53 7.98 -0.90
C SER A 175 -9.50 9.14 -0.69
N THR A 176 -10.07 9.60 -1.80
CA THR A 176 -11.14 10.59 -1.88
C THR A 176 -12.30 10.01 -2.68
N HIS A 177 -13.41 10.72 -2.80
CA HIS A 177 -14.42 10.38 -3.79
C HIS A 177 -14.99 11.63 -4.48
N PRO A 178 -15.34 11.53 -5.78
CA PRO A 178 -16.12 12.56 -6.45
C PRO A 178 -17.52 12.67 -5.85
N ASP A 179 -18.30 13.68 -6.27
CA ASP A 179 -19.71 13.79 -5.89
C ASP A 179 -20.54 12.66 -6.52
N THR A 180 -20.14 12.19 -7.70
CA THR A 180 -20.86 11.17 -8.46
C THR A 180 -19.92 10.18 -9.11
N SER A 181 -20.26 8.90 -9.03
CA SER A 181 -19.59 7.80 -9.73
C SER A 181 -20.61 6.84 -10.33
N PHE A 182 -20.12 5.84 -11.05
CA PHE A 182 -20.89 4.62 -11.33
C PHE A 182 -20.66 3.60 -10.22
N THR A 183 -21.01 2.34 -10.47
CA THR A 183 -20.87 1.21 -9.55
C THR A 183 -19.43 0.77 -9.30
N VAL A 184 -18.46 1.68 -9.40
CA VAL A 184 -17.03 1.46 -9.19
C VAL A 184 -16.46 2.57 -8.32
N MET A 185 -15.69 2.20 -7.29
CA MET A 185 -14.94 3.13 -6.46
C MET A 185 -13.72 2.44 -5.86
N SER A 186 -12.64 3.18 -5.64
CA SER A 186 -11.46 2.66 -4.94
C SER A 186 -11.24 3.39 -3.62
N PHE A 187 -10.87 2.64 -2.59
CA PHE A 187 -10.61 3.14 -1.24
C PHE A 187 -9.27 2.61 -0.74
N GLY A 188 -8.45 3.51 -0.20
CA GLY A 188 -7.19 3.15 0.45
C GLY A 188 -7.09 3.71 1.87
N TRP A 189 -6.42 2.98 2.76
CA TRP A 189 -6.24 3.33 4.16
C TRP A 189 -4.87 2.90 4.66
N ASN A 190 -4.43 3.51 5.76
CA ASN A 190 -3.30 3.06 6.57
C ASN A 190 -3.87 2.53 7.88
N ALA A 191 -3.35 1.38 8.34
CA ALA A 191 -3.75 0.80 9.61
C ALA A 191 -2.49 0.38 10.35
N ASP A 192 -2.39 0.83 11.60
CA ASP A 192 -1.21 0.74 12.44
C ASP A 192 -1.61 0.27 13.84
N ASP A 193 -0.77 -0.56 14.43
CA ASP A 193 -0.93 -1.07 15.78
C ASP A 193 0.39 -0.88 16.53
N ILE A 194 0.31 -0.34 17.75
CA ILE A 194 1.46 -0.13 18.63
C ILE A 194 2.04 -1.46 19.11
N ASP A 195 1.23 -2.52 19.12
CA ASP A 195 1.66 -3.88 19.46
C ASP A 195 2.35 -4.58 18.27
N GLY A 196 2.37 -3.92 17.10
CA GLY A 196 3.12 -4.28 15.90
C GLY A 196 2.20 -4.51 14.71
N SER A 197 2.57 -4.07 13.51
CA SER A 197 1.69 -4.18 12.33
C SER A 197 1.20 -5.60 11.98
N GLY A 198 1.92 -6.64 12.43
CA GLY A 198 1.53 -8.05 12.29
C GLY A 198 0.38 -8.50 13.20
N THR A 199 -0.04 -7.70 14.19
CA THR A 199 -1.18 -8.00 15.06
C THR A 199 -2.51 -7.68 14.39
N ILE A 200 -2.53 -6.84 13.35
CA ILE A 200 -3.76 -6.52 12.60
C ILE A 200 -4.17 -7.76 11.79
N LYS A 201 -5.23 -8.42 12.24
CA LYS A 201 -5.70 -9.68 11.67
C LYS A 201 -6.67 -9.45 10.51
N HIS A 202 -7.59 -8.50 10.68
CA HIS A 202 -8.65 -8.25 9.72
C HIS A 202 -8.84 -6.75 9.44
N ILE A 203 -9.23 -6.44 8.22
CA ILE A 203 -9.87 -5.18 7.89
C ILE A 203 -11.35 -5.46 7.63
N ASN A 204 -12.21 -4.83 8.41
CA ASN A 204 -13.65 -4.89 8.24
C ASN A 204 -14.09 -3.74 7.33
N ILE A 205 -14.88 -4.05 6.30
CA ILE A 205 -15.42 -3.06 5.37
C ILE A 205 -16.94 -3.19 5.27
N ALA A 206 -17.63 -2.06 5.13
CA ALA A 206 -19.08 -2.01 4.99
C ALA A 206 -19.51 -0.90 4.03
N LEU A 207 -20.67 -1.07 3.40
CA LEU A 207 -21.31 -0.06 2.58
C LEU A 207 -22.68 0.26 3.16
N ASN A 208 -22.88 1.52 3.56
CA ASN A 208 -24.07 2.09 4.20
C ASN A 208 -24.48 1.53 5.57
N ASP A 209 -24.16 0.27 5.88
CA ASP A 209 -24.58 -0.40 7.12
C ASP A 209 -23.42 -1.20 7.73
N THR A 210 -22.87 -0.69 8.83
CA THR A 210 -21.75 -1.31 9.56
C THR A 210 -22.12 -2.61 10.27
N THR A 211 -23.41 -2.97 10.37
CA THR A 211 -23.83 -4.27 10.90
C THR A 211 -23.72 -5.40 9.86
N ASN A 212 -23.68 -5.04 8.58
CA ASN A 212 -23.55 -5.95 7.43
C ASN A 212 -22.15 -5.86 6.80
N PHE A 213 -21.12 -5.80 7.63
CA PHE A 213 -19.73 -5.74 7.18
C PHE A 213 -19.21 -7.10 6.70
N ILE A 214 -18.11 -7.06 5.94
CA ILE A 214 -17.30 -8.22 5.60
C ILE A 214 -15.85 -8.00 6.02
N SER A 215 -15.12 -9.07 6.30
CA SER A 215 -13.72 -9.01 6.71
C SER A 215 -12.78 -9.45 5.59
N VAL A 216 -11.69 -8.71 5.40
CA VAL A 216 -10.56 -9.09 4.52
C VAL A 216 -9.28 -9.22 5.35
N ASN A 217 -8.21 -9.72 4.75
CA ASN A 217 -6.91 -9.86 5.41
C ASN A 217 -6.39 -8.50 5.94
N GLY A 218 -5.82 -8.49 7.14
CA GLY A 218 -5.30 -7.28 7.82
C GLY A 218 -4.21 -6.51 7.06
N GLY A 219 -3.50 -7.18 6.16
CA GLY A 219 -2.50 -6.58 5.28
C GLY A 219 -3.07 -5.77 4.11
N VAL A 220 -4.37 -5.87 3.82
CA VAL A 220 -5.00 -5.12 2.72
C VAL A 220 -5.05 -3.63 3.06
N LYS A 221 -4.52 -2.79 2.15
CA LYS A 221 -4.50 -1.33 2.30
C LYS A 221 -5.23 -0.58 1.19
N LEU A 222 -5.55 -1.24 0.08
CA LEU A 222 -6.24 -0.67 -1.08
C LEU A 222 -7.22 -1.68 -1.65
N ILE A 223 -8.44 -1.22 -1.94
CA ILE A 223 -9.43 -2.01 -2.68
C ILE A 223 -10.06 -1.18 -3.79
N THR A 224 -10.54 -1.87 -4.82
CA THR A 224 -11.53 -1.35 -5.78
C THR A 224 -12.79 -2.19 -5.65
N ILE A 225 -13.92 -1.56 -5.33
CA ILE A 225 -15.24 -2.22 -5.32
C ILE A 225 -15.92 -2.00 -6.66
N ARG A 226 -16.54 -3.04 -7.23
CA ARG A 226 -17.29 -2.95 -8.49
C ARG A 226 -18.50 -3.86 -8.57
N THR A 227 -19.51 -3.51 -9.36
CA THR A 227 -20.54 -4.47 -9.81
C THR A 227 -21.07 -4.16 -11.20
N LYS A 228 -21.43 -5.21 -11.95
CA LYS A 228 -22.14 -5.17 -13.23
C LYS A 228 -23.57 -5.71 -13.14
N ASP A 229 -24.05 -6.06 -11.94
CA ASP A 229 -25.41 -6.52 -11.75
C ASP A 229 -26.36 -5.33 -11.58
N PHE A 230 -26.80 -4.78 -12.71
CA PHE A 230 -27.74 -3.65 -12.73
C PHE A 230 -29.22 -4.08 -12.63
N SER A 231 -29.46 -5.39 -12.58
CA SER A 231 -30.80 -5.98 -12.57
C SER A 231 -31.33 -6.17 -11.15
N ASN A 232 -30.44 -6.51 -10.21
CA ASN A 232 -30.75 -6.70 -8.82
C ASN A 232 -30.78 -5.34 -8.08
N PRO A 233 -31.86 -4.97 -7.37
CA PRO A 233 -31.90 -3.73 -6.59
C PRO A 233 -30.92 -3.71 -5.41
N ASN A 234 -30.46 -4.87 -4.94
CA ASN A 234 -29.49 -5.03 -3.86
C ASN A 234 -28.30 -5.87 -4.36
N PRO A 235 -27.49 -5.31 -5.27
CA PRO A 235 -26.40 -6.06 -5.88
C PRO A 235 -25.28 -6.28 -4.86
N LEU A 236 -24.57 -7.39 -5.03
CA LEU A 236 -23.34 -7.64 -4.33
C LEU A 236 -22.16 -7.07 -5.13
N MET A 237 -21.23 -6.39 -4.47
CA MET A 237 -20.04 -5.83 -5.12
C MET A 237 -18.85 -6.79 -5.01
N GLU A 238 -18.14 -6.96 -6.12
CA GLU A 238 -16.80 -7.55 -6.11
C GLU A 238 -15.83 -6.60 -5.40
N ILE A 239 -14.85 -7.17 -4.71
CA ILE A 239 -13.79 -6.42 -4.04
C ILE A 239 -12.47 -6.89 -4.64
N LEU A 240 -11.79 -6.00 -5.35
CA LEU A 240 -10.49 -6.24 -5.96
C LEU A 240 -9.41 -5.70 -5.03
N ILE A 241 -8.49 -6.55 -4.60
CA ILE A 241 -7.36 -6.17 -3.76
C ILE A 241 -6.33 -5.46 -4.64
N ASP A 242 -5.88 -4.28 -4.22
CA ASP A 242 -4.98 -3.39 -4.98
C ASP A 242 -5.48 -3.05 -6.40
N GLY A 243 -6.79 -3.19 -6.64
CA GLY A 243 -7.41 -3.00 -7.95
C GLY A 243 -7.13 -4.12 -8.96
N ASP A 244 -6.54 -5.25 -8.55
CA ASP A 244 -6.26 -6.37 -9.45
C ASP A 244 -7.49 -7.28 -9.64
N PRO A 245 -8.05 -7.42 -10.86
CA PRO A 245 -9.18 -8.30 -11.12
C PRO A 245 -8.90 -9.79 -10.82
N ASN A 246 -7.64 -10.20 -10.79
CA ASN A 246 -7.21 -11.57 -10.48
C ASN A 246 -7.03 -11.81 -8.99
N ASN A 247 -6.94 -10.75 -8.18
CA ASN A 247 -6.80 -10.82 -6.73
C ASN A 247 -8.07 -10.30 -6.05
N GLN A 248 -9.08 -11.17 -5.93
CA GLN A 248 -10.35 -10.81 -5.28
C GLN A 248 -10.33 -11.13 -3.80
N ALA A 249 -11.00 -10.29 -3.00
CA ALA A 249 -11.17 -10.54 -1.58
C ALA A 249 -11.83 -11.91 -1.35
N ALA A 250 -11.26 -12.65 -0.40
CA ALA A 250 -11.80 -13.90 0.08
C ALA A 250 -11.94 -13.84 1.59
N ASP A 251 -12.92 -14.57 2.11
CA ASP A 251 -13.12 -14.76 3.52
C ASP A 251 -11.84 -15.38 4.12
N PRO A 252 -11.22 -14.76 5.13
CA PRO A 252 -9.95 -15.23 5.70
C PRO A 252 -10.01 -16.62 6.34
N THR A 253 -11.20 -17.12 6.66
CA THR A 253 -11.40 -18.41 7.34
C THR A 253 -11.72 -19.51 6.34
N THR A 254 -12.60 -19.25 5.39
CA THR A 254 -13.10 -20.25 4.42
C THR A 254 -12.37 -20.22 3.08
N GLY A 255 -11.66 -19.13 2.78
CA GLY A 255 -11.02 -18.91 1.48
C GLY A 255 -12.00 -18.67 0.32
N GLN A 256 -13.30 -18.59 0.59
CA GLN A 256 -14.30 -18.33 -0.45
C GLN A 256 -14.31 -16.85 -0.83
N LYS A 257 -14.56 -16.55 -2.10
CA LYS A 257 -14.69 -15.18 -2.59
C LYS A 257 -15.82 -14.47 -1.84
N THR A 258 -15.50 -13.33 -1.25
CA THR A 258 -16.45 -12.49 -0.54
C THR A 258 -16.96 -11.39 -1.46
N ARG A 259 -18.16 -10.88 -1.16
CA ARG A 259 -18.77 -9.76 -1.87
C ARG A 259 -19.32 -8.77 -0.85
N LEU A 260 -19.25 -7.48 -1.17
CA LEU A 260 -19.73 -6.41 -0.31
C LEU A 260 -21.20 -6.11 -0.61
N PRO A 261 -22.13 -6.35 0.34
CA PRO A 261 -23.53 -5.94 0.19
C PRO A 261 -23.72 -4.45 0.49
N GLY A 262 -24.94 -3.96 0.30
CA GLY A 262 -25.37 -2.64 0.82
C GLY A 262 -25.35 -1.50 -0.20
N LEU A 263 -24.97 -1.75 -1.46
CA LEU A 263 -24.97 -0.72 -2.49
C LEU A 263 -26.39 -0.21 -2.77
N LEU A 264 -26.55 1.12 -2.78
CA LEU A 264 -27.79 1.78 -3.17
C LEU A 264 -27.61 2.47 -4.53
N TYR A 265 -28.41 2.03 -5.51
CA TYR A 265 -28.45 2.64 -6.84
C TYR A 265 -29.12 4.00 -6.83
N ASN A 266 -28.59 4.94 -7.62
CA ASN A 266 -29.14 6.28 -7.81
C ASN A 266 -29.38 7.00 -6.48
N ALA A 267 -28.45 6.80 -5.53
CA ALA A 267 -28.51 7.34 -4.18
C ALA A 267 -27.10 7.65 -3.68
N ASN A 268 -27.03 8.45 -2.61
CA ASN A 268 -25.78 8.66 -1.88
C ASN A 268 -25.43 7.42 -1.07
N ASN A 269 -24.16 7.05 -1.12
CA ASN A 269 -23.58 5.92 -0.41
C ASN A 269 -22.45 6.41 0.52
N ILE A 270 -22.19 5.65 1.58
CA ILE A 270 -21.11 5.87 2.53
C ILE A 270 -20.36 4.55 2.73
N PHE A 271 -19.05 4.58 2.55
CA PHE A 271 -18.18 3.44 2.76
C PHE A 271 -17.56 3.54 4.14
N TYR A 272 -17.43 2.39 4.81
CA TYR A 272 -16.85 2.31 6.14
C TYR A 272 -15.70 1.31 6.18
N VAL A 273 -14.67 1.62 6.96
CA VAL A 273 -13.53 0.74 7.19
C VAL A 273 -13.09 0.75 8.65
N GLN A 274 -12.68 -0.41 9.17
CA GLN A 274 -12.22 -0.60 10.54
C GLN A 274 -11.13 -1.66 10.57
N ALA A 275 -10.10 -1.47 11.40
CA ALA A 275 -9.08 -2.48 11.67
C ALA A 275 -9.46 -3.32 12.90
N GLU A 276 -9.16 -4.61 12.86
CA GLU A 276 -9.35 -5.55 13.96
C GLU A 276 -8.07 -6.38 14.14
N ASP A 277 -7.59 -6.46 15.38
CA ASP A 277 -6.39 -7.22 15.72
C ASP A 277 -6.67 -8.71 16.02
N ILE A 278 -5.63 -9.46 16.34
CA ILE A 278 -5.70 -10.88 16.69
C ILE A 278 -6.48 -11.17 17.98
N SER A 279 -6.65 -10.18 18.86
CA SER A 279 -7.47 -10.26 20.08
C SER A 279 -8.95 -9.96 19.85
N GLY A 280 -9.29 -9.42 18.68
CA GLY A 280 -10.62 -8.93 18.35
C GLY A 280 -10.87 -7.49 18.81
N ALA A 281 -9.85 -6.77 19.30
CA ALA A 281 -9.99 -5.35 19.57
C ALA A 281 -10.02 -4.57 18.24
N LYS A 282 -10.83 -3.52 18.21
CA LYS A 282 -11.24 -2.83 16.99
C LYS A 282 -10.93 -1.35 17.06
N SER A 283 -10.46 -0.80 15.95
CA SER A 283 -10.40 0.64 15.75
C SER A 283 -11.81 1.24 15.73
N ILE A 284 -11.91 2.57 15.74
CA ILE A 284 -13.17 3.23 15.33
C ILE A 284 -13.47 2.90 13.85
N TRP A 285 -14.75 2.94 13.48
CA TRP A 285 -15.15 2.97 12.08
C TRP A 285 -14.76 4.32 11.47
N LEU A 286 -13.95 4.30 10.41
CA LEU A 286 -13.82 5.44 9.53
C LEU A 286 -14.92 5.42 8.49
N SER A 287 -15.42 6.61 8.18
CA SER A 287 -16.44 6.82 7.16
C SER A 287 -15.85 7.58 5.99
N SER A 288 -16.24 7.23 4.76
CA SER A 288 -15.85 7.98 3.56
C SER A 288 -16.32 9.44 3.64
N ALA A 289 -17.36 9.73 4.42
CA ALA A 289 -17.81 11.09 4.72
C ALA A 289 -16.79 11.96 5.47
N SER A 290 -15.75 11.36 6.07
CA SER A 290 -14.64 12.08 6.71
C SER A 290 -13.40 12.19 5.82
N GLN A 291 -13.44 11.69 4.57
CA GLN A 291 -12.34 11.86 3.63
C GLN A 291 -12.16 13.33 3.30
N LYS A 292 -10.90 13.74 3.16
CA LYS A 292 -10.57 15.08 2.74
C LYS A 292 -11.08 15.31 1.31
N ASP A 293 -11.46 16.55 1.01
CA ASP A 293 -11.87 16.99 -0.33
C ASP A 293 -13.07 16.20 -0.89
N SER A 294 -13.86 15.58 -0.02
CA SER A 294 -15.02 14.75 -0.34
C SER A 294 -16.25 15.24 0.45
N LYS A 295 -17.45 15.15 -0.14
CA LYS A 295 -18.70 15.46 0.57
C LYS A 295 -19.10 14.32 1.52
N PRO A 296 -20.07 14.52 2.43
CA PRO A 296 -20.65 13.44 3.22
C PRO A 296 -21.38 12.42 2.34
N GLY A 297 -20.64 11.43 1.83
CA GLY A 297 -21.11 10.40 0.91
C GLY A 297 -21.03 10.82 -0.57
N TRP A 298 -21.17 9.82 -1.46
CA TRP A 298 -21.12 10.01 -2.91
C TRP A 298 -22.29 9.35 -3.61
N TYR A 299 -22.75 9.97 -4.70
CA TYR A 299 -23.88 9.47 -5.46
C TYR A 299 -23.44 8.36 -6.42
N VAL A 300 -24.04 7.18 -6.32
CA VAL A 300 -23.76 6.06 -7.24
C VAL A 300 -24.84 5.98 -8.31
N LYS A 301 -24.50 6.35 -9.54
CA LYS A 301 -25.36 6.17 -10.70
C LYS A 301 -25.44 4.70 -11.11
N LYS A 302 -26.64 4.22 -11.36
CA LYS A 302 -26.84 2.99 -12.14
C LYS A 302 -26.63 3.29 -13.63
N PRO A 303 -25.74 2.57 -14.34
CA PRO A 303 -25.61 2.70 -15.78
C PRO A 303 -26.97 2.55 -16.49
N GLN A 304 -27.26 3.44 -17.43
CA GLN A 304 -28.50 3.50 -18.18
C GLN A 304 -28.44 2.68 -19.48
N GLY A 305 -27.25 2.44 -20.00
CA GLY A 305 -27.06 1.62 -21.18
C GLY A 305 -25.60 1.21 -21.41
N LYS A 306 -25.29 0.91 -22.66
CA LYS A 306 -24.03 0.28 -23.08
C LYS A 306 -22.94 1.28 -23.50
N PHE A 307 -23.30 2.55 -23.62
CA PHE A 307 -22.40 3.60 -24.08
C PHE A 307 -22.05 4.55 -22.94
N VAL A 308 -20.80 5.02 -22.92
CA VAL A 308 -20.38 6.11 -22.05
C VAL A 308 -19.65 7.18 -22.84
N LEU A 309 -20.05 8.44 -22.65
CA LEU A 309 -19.29 9.61 -23.05
C LEU A 309 -18.27 9.90 -21.94
N VAL A 310 -16.98 9.75 -22.22
CA VAL A 310 -15.93 10.24 -21.33
C VAL A 310 -15.66 11.69 -21.69
N ASP A 311 -16.09 12.59 -20.81
CA ASP A 311 -15.84 14.02 -20.91
C ASP A 311 -14.52 14.36 -20.23
N ASP A 312 -13.49 14.52 -21.05
CA ASP A 312 -12.11 14.92 -20.70
C ASP A 312 -11.83 16.31 -21.31
N TYR A 313 -12.83 17.19 -21.31
CA TYR A 313 -12.81 18.48 -21.99
C TYR A 313 -12.77 19.63 -20.99
N LYS A 314 -11.68 20.41 -20.97
CA LYS A 314 -11.45 21.47 -19.97
C LYS A 314 -12.00 22.83 -20.41
N LYS A 315 -12.04 23.08 -21.72
CA LYS A 315 -12.55 24.32 -22.29
C LYS A 315 -14.05 24.47 -22.07
N SER A 316 -14.45 25.67 -21.67
CA SER A 316 -15.85 26.07 -21.64
C SER A 316 -16.30 26.51 -23.03
N ASP A 317 -16.85 25.58 -23.81
CA ASP A 317 -17.55 25.86 -25.07
C ASP A 317 -18.74 24.90 -25.28
N ASN A 318 -19.31 24.87 -26.49
CA ASN A 318 -20.51 24.08 -26.78
C ASN A 318 -20.23 22.57 -26.99
N ALA A 319 -19.02 22.07 -26.70
CA ALA A 319 -18.69 20.65 -26.92
C ALA A 319 -19.59 19.69 -26.14
N PRO A 320 -19.82 19.85 -24.81
CA PRO A 320 -20.66 18.90 -24.07
C PRO A 320 -22.09 18.85 -24.61
N ALA A 321 -22.70 20.02 -24.86
CA ALA A 321 -24.06 20.10 -25.42
C ALA A 321 -24.14 19.52 -26.85
N PHE A 322 -23.09 19.69 -27.66
CA PHE A 322 -23.00 19.06 -28.97
C PHE A 322 -23.01 17.53 -28.88
N PHE A 323 -22.17 16.95 -28.00
CA PHE A 323 -22.12 15.50 -27.81
C PHE A 323 -23.44 14.97 -27.27
N SER A 324 -24.04 15.63 -26.27
CA SER A 324 -25.37 15.23 -25.76
C SER A 324 -26.45 15.26 -26.84
N SER A 325 -26.55 16.31 -27.66
CA SER A 325 -27.53 16.35 -28.76
C SER A 325 -27.24 15.32 -29.85
N MET A 326 -25.97 15.02 -30.11
CA MET A 326 -25.60 13.96 -31.05
C MET A 326 -26.06 12.58 -30.55
N MET A 327 -25.86 12.29 -29.27
CA MET A 327 -26.30 11.04 -28.66
C MET A 327 -27.84 10.97 -28.57
N ASP A 328 -28.48 12.01 -28.05
CA ASP A 328 -29.93 12.03 -27.83
C ASP A 328 -30.72 12.05 -29.15
N ASP A 329 -30.47 13.05 -30.00
CA ASP A 329 -31.33 13.39 -31.13
C ASP A 329 -30.87 12.75 -32.43
N SER A 330 -29.55 12.69 -32.65
CA SER A 330 -28.99 12.23 -33.93
C SER A 330 -28.86 10.72 -34.00
N LEU A 331 -28.41 10.09 -32.90
CA LEU A 331 -28.22 8.65 -32.76
C LEU A 331 -29.38 7.95 -32.04
N LEU A 332 -30.36 8.69 -31.51
CA LEU A 332 -31.54 8.16 -30.80
C LEU A 332 -31.16 7.30 -29.57
N LEU A 333 -30.10 7.68 -28.87
CA LEU A 333 -29.58 6.99 -27.69
C LEU A 333 -30.04 7.62 -26.38
N LYS A 334 -31.02 8.53 -26.40
CA LYS A 334 -31.56 9.14 -25.18
C LYS A 334 -31.93 8.07 -24.15
N HIS A 335 -31.41 8.20 -22.92
CA HIS A 335 -31.54 7.22 -21.82
C HIS A 335 -30.84 5.86 -22.04
N LYS A 336 -29.93 5.76 -23.01
CA LYS A 336 -29.16 4.53 -23.33
C LYS A 336 -27.64 4.74 -23.28
N TYR A 337 -27.19 5.90 -22.83
CA TYR A 337 -25.79 6.18 -22.55
C TYR A 337 -25.69 6.97 -21.25
N ASP A 338 -24.47 7.04 -20.76
CA ASP A 338 -24.12 7.88 -19.64
C ASP A 338 -22.99 8.86 -19.98
N VAL A 339 -22.88 9.93 -19.21
CA VAL A 339 -21.72 10.82 -19.22
C VAL A 339 -20.85 10.53 -17.99
N TYR A 340 -19.56 10.35 -18.23
CA TYR A 340 -18.51 10.25 -17.23
C TYR A 340 -17.57 11.46 -17.36
N ASP A 341 -17.83 12.49 -16.55
CA ASP A 341 -17.05 13.72 -16.52
C ASP A 341 -15.81 13.55 -15.65
N ILE A 342 -14.70 13.12 -16.26
CA ILE A 342 -13.46 12.83 -15.53
C ILE A 342 -12.68 14.11 -15.19
N TYR A 343 -13.07 15.25 -15.75
CA TYR A 343 -12.49 16.55 -15.42
C TYR A 343 -13.04 17.08 -14.09
N ASN A 344 -14.37 17.12 -13.94
CA ASN A 344 -15.01 17.63 -12.72
C ASN A 344 -15.27 16.54 -11.67
N GLN A 345 -15.43 15.27 -12.07
CA GLN A 345 -15.69 14.12 -11.19
C GLN A 345 -14.51 13.13 -11.21
N LYS A 346 -13.30 13.66 -11.01
CA LYS A 346 -12.06 12.87 -11.06
C LYS A 346 -12.11 11.73 -10.02
N PRO A 347 -11.96 10.46 -10.45
CA PRO A 347 -11.99 9.34 -9.51
C PRO A 347 -10.69 9.25 -8.68
N PRO A 348 -10.75 8.66 -7.46
CA PRO A 348 -9.55 8.32 -6.70
C PRO A 348 -8.78 7.19 -7.40
N PHE A 349 -7.50 7.04 -7.09
CA PHE A 349 -6.65 5.98 -7.68
C PHE A 349 -6.87 5.85 -9.21
N LEU A 350 -6.75 7.01 -9.88
CA LEU A 350 -7.29 7.31 -11.21
C LEU A 350 -7.27 6.13 -12.20
N ASN A 351 -6.10 5.54 -12.45
CA ASN A 351 -5.96 4.49 -13.47
C ASN A 351 -6.79 3.24 -13.17
N SER A 352 -6.84 2.79 -11.91
CA SER A 352 -7.60 1.59 -11.52
C SER A 352 -9.10 1.86 -11.61
N THR A 353 -9.56 2.92 -10.93
CA THR A 353 -10.98 3.24 -10.84
C THR A 353 -11.56 3.58 -12.21
N PHE A 354 -10.83 4.34 -13.05
CA PHE A 354 -11.26 4.66 -14.40
C PHE A 354 -11.38 3.42 -15.27
N LEU A 355 -10.34 2.57 -15.30
CA LEU A 355 -10.35 1.33 -16.10
C LEU A 355 -11.53 0.43 -15.72
N GLU A 356 -11.78 0.27 -14.43
CA GLU A 356 -12.90 -0.54 -13.95
C GLU A 356 -14.26 0.12 -14.23
N THR A 357 -14.32 1.45 -14.23
CA THR A 357 -15.53 2.20 -14.60
C THR A 357 -15.87 2.04 -16.08
N ILE A 358 -14.91 2.22 -17.00
CA ILE A 358 -15.18 2.09 -18.44
C ILE A 358 -15.55 0.65 -18.83
N LYS A 359 -15.05 -0.36 -18.09
CA LYS A 359 -15.43 -1.76 -18.27
C LYS A 359 -16.92 -2.02 -18.02
N LEU A 360 -17.66 -1.12 -17.37
CA LEU A 360 -19.11 -1.25 -17.22
C LEU A 360 -19.86 -1.12 -18.56
N PHE A 361 -19.23 -0.56 -19.58
CA PHE A 361 -19.83 -0.19 -20.86
C PHE A 361 -19.21 -0.99 -22.01
N ASP A 362 -20.00 -1.24 -23.06
CA ASP A 362 -19.55 -1.91 -24.28
C ASP A 362 -18.78 -0.94 -25.20
N CYS A 363 -19.08 0.36 -25.10
CA CYS A 363 -18.44 1.40 -25.90
C CYS A 363 -18.15 2.68 -25.10
N VAL A 364 -16.93 3.18 -25.27
CA VAL A 364 -16.47 4.48 -24.78
C VAL A 364 -16.36 5.45 -25.94
N ILE A 365 -16.95 6.63 -25.81
CA ILE A 365 -16.72 7.76 -26.71
C ILE A 365 -15.96 8.79 -25.89
N TRP A 366 -14.67 8.93 -26.15
CA TRP A 366 -13.78 9.79 -25.39
C TRP A 366 -13.44 11.03 -26.20
N TYR A 367 -13.86 12.18 -25.70
CA TYR A 367 -13.52 13.46 -26.29
C TYR A 367 -12.72 14.32 -25.32
N ALA A 368 -11.75 15.04 -25.87
CA ALA A 368 -10.88 15.93 -25.12
C ALA A 368 -10.52 17.15 -25.96
N ASP A 369 -10.21 18.24 -25.29
CA ASP A 369 -9.65 19.44 -25.92
C ASP A 369 -8.13 19.28 -26.11
N ASN A 370 -7.37 20.37 -26.11
CA ASN A 370 -5.92 20.32 -26.29
C ASN A 370 -5.15 19.90 -25.03
N ASP A 371 -5.79 19.26 -24.07
CA ASP A 371 -5.21 18.74 -22.84
C ASP A 371 -5.79 17.35 -22.47
N PRO A 372 -5.69 16.35 -23.38
CA PRO A 372 -6.20 15.01 -23.16
C PRO A 372 -5.40 14.26 -22.08
N SER A 373 -6.08 13.40 -21.33
CA SER A 373 -5.48 12.54 -20.31
C SER A 373 -4.72 11.35 -20.94
N LEU A 374 -3.56 11.61 -21.57
CA LEU A 374 -2.77 10.63 -22.32
C LEU A 374 -2.27 9.45 -21.48
N ASP A 375 -1.81 9.70 -20.25
CA ASP A 375 -1.38 8.65 -19.32
C ASP A 375 -2.52 7.67 -19.00
N LEU A 376 -3.73 8.21 -18.86
CA LEU A 376 -4.92 7.43 -18.59
C LEU A 376 -5.26 6.55 -19.81
N ALA A 377 -5.31 7.15 -21.00
CA ALA A 377 -5.54 6.41 -22.25
C ALA A 377 -4.48 5.31 -22.47
N SER A 378 -3.19 5.64 -22.35
CA SER A 378 -2.10 4.68 -22.53
C SER A 378 -2.15 3.52 -21.53
N SER A 379 -2.70 3.73 -20.33
CA SER A 379 -2.76 2.69 -19.29
C SER A 379 -4.05 1.85 -19.31
N SER A 380 -5.13 2.35 -19.94
CA SER A 380 -6.46 1.73 -19.89
C SER A 380 -6.91 1.10 -21.21
N VAL A 381 -6.57 1.69 -22.36
CA VAL A 381 -7.19 1.35 -23.66
C VAL A 381 -7.00 -0.11 -24.02
N GLN A 382 -5.76 -0.59 -24.06
CA GLN A 382 -5.47 -1.98 -24.42
C GLN A 382 -6.14 -2.98 -23.46
N LYS A 383 -6.15 -2.68 -22.16
CA LYS A 383 -6.78 -3.53 -21.13
C LYS A 383 -8.30 -3.58 -21.27
N TYR A 384 -8.91 -2.54 -21.83
CA TYR A 384 -10.33 -2.50 -22.12
C TYR A 384 -10.66 -3.20 -23.45
N THR A 385 -9.89 -2.97 -24.51
CA THR A 385 -10.18 -3.50 -25.85
C THR A 385 -9.93 -5.00 -25.98
N ILE A 386 -8.93 -5.56 -25.28
CA ILE A 386 -8.70 -7.02 -25.23
C ILE A 386 -9.90 -7.77 -24.62
N LEU A 387 -10.70 -7.09 -23.79
CA LEU A 387 -11.93 -7.65 -23.22
C LEU A 387 -13.17 -7.43 -24.10
N GLY A 388 -12.98 -6.98 -25.35
CA GLY A 388 -14.06 -6.73 -26.32
C GLY A 388 -14.65 -5.32 -26.27
N GLY A 389 -14.15 -4.45 -25.38
CA GLY A 389 -14.56 -3.06 -25.31
C GLY A 389 -14.17 -2.27 -26.56
N LYS A 390 -14.95 -1.22 -26.89
CA LYS A 390 -14.74 -0.41 -28.09
C LYS A 390 -14.58 1.07 -27.76
N ILE A 391 -13.68 1.77 -28.45
CA ILE A 391 -13.38 3.17 -28.15
C ILE A 391 -13.41 4.03 -29.42
N PHE A 392 -14.24 5.07 -29.38
CA PHE A 392 -14.21 6.16 -30.33
C PHE A 392 -13.48 7.36 -29.69
N PHE A 393 -12.38 7.77 -30.28
CA PHE A 393 -11.61 8.93 -29.85
C PHE A 393 -11.89 10.16 -30.71
N SER A 394 -12.17 11.29 -30.06
CA SER A 394 -12.21 12.63 -30.64
C SER A 394 -11.27 13.53 -29.83
N LEU A 395 -9.97 13.47 -30.10
CA LEU A 395 -8.95 14.12 -29.29
C LEU A 395 -8.31 15.27 -30.05
N GLN A 396 -8.16 16.41 -29.37
CA GLN A 396 -7.17 17.42 -29.76
C GLN A 396 -5.91 17.22 -28.91
N PHE A 397 -4.78 17.77 -29.34
CA PHE A 397 -3.50 17.61 -28.64
C PHE A 397 -2.86 18.96 -28.32
N PRO A 398 -2.07 19.04 -27.23
CA PRO A 398 -1.22 20.20 -26.97
C PRO A 398 -0.13 20.33 -28.04
N GLN A 399 0.57 21.46 -28.00
CA GLN A 399 1.66 21.75 -28.94
C GLN A 399 2.81 20.73 -28.84
N THR A 400 3.15 20.36 -27.60
CA THR A 400 4.15 19.33 -27.32
C THR A 400 3.42 18.11 -26.79
N VAL A 401 3.71 16.94 -27.37
CA VAL A 401 3.14 15.66 -26.96
C VAL A 401 4.27 14.64 -26.87
N ASP A 402 4.12 13.69 -25.96
CA ASP A 402 4.94 12.48 -25.98
C ASP A 402 4.32 11.47 -26.95
N LEU A 403 4.96 11.27 -28.10
CA LEU A 403 4.47 10.35 -29.12
C LEU A 403 4.51 8.89 -28.65
N THR A 404 5.38 8.54 -27.70
CA THR A 404 5.44 7.19 -27.14
C THR A 404 4.20 6.86 -26.32
N GLN A 405 3.66 7.84 -25.59
CA GLN A 405 2.38 7.69 -24.89
C GLN A 405 1.22 7.51 -25.86
N ILE A 406 1.19 8.27 -26.96
CA ILE A 406 0.13 8.14 -27.97
C ILE A 406 0.23 6.78 -28.68
N GLN A 407 1.44 6.30 -28.98
CA GLN A 407 1.67 4.96 -29.51
C GLN A 407 1.17 3.84 -28.58
N GLY A 408 1.11 4.10 -27.27
CA GLY A 408 0.59 3.16 -26.28
C GLY A 408 -0.88 2.79 -26.50
N PHE A 409 -1.66 3.63 -27.21
CA PHE A 409 -3.07 3.36 -27.47
C PHE A 409 -3.54 3.62 -28.92
N LEU A 410 -2.71 4.19 -29.79
CA LEU A 410 -3.00 4.38 -31.22
C LEU A 410 -1.92 3.76 -32.11
N PRO A 411 -2.29 3.12 -33.24
CA PRO A 411 -1.35 2.49 -34.18
C PRO A 411 -0.62 3.50 -35.08
N ILE A 412 0.21 4.36 -34.48
CA ILE A 412 1.02 5.38 -35.17
C ILE A 412 2.52 5.02 -35.15
N THR A 413 3.29 5.61 -36.05
CA THR A 413 4.78 5.52 -36.03
C THR A 413 5.40 6.47 -35.00
N SER A 414 6.65 6.25 -34.59
CA SER A 414 7.26 6.98 -33.47
C SER A 414 7.55 8.45 -33.80
N ASP A 415 7.82 8.75 -35.07
CA ASP A 415 8.07 10.10 -35.60
C ASP A 415 6.86 10.63 -36.39
N SER A 416 5.66 10.18 -36.01
CA SER A 416 4.47 10.25 -36.87
C SER A 416 3.85 11.64 -37.02
N SER A 417 4.21 12.63 -36.21
CA SER A 417 3.33 13.79 -36.05
C SER A 417 3.66 14.97 -36.96
N ASP A 418 2.62 15.49 -37.62
CA ASP A 418 2.61 16.79 -38.29
C ASP A 418 1.55 17.68 -37.63
N TYR A 419 1.79 18.99 -37.58
CA TYR A 419 0.84 19.94 -37.01
C TYR A 419 0.71 21.19 -37.87
N ALA A 420 -0.51 21.71 -37.93
CA ALA A 420 -0.84 22.98 -38.56
C ALA A 420 -1.13 24.01 -37.47
N THR A 421 -0.46 25.15 -37.53
CA THR A 421 -0.68 26.27 -36.60
C THR A 421 -2.14 26.73 -36.65
N PHE A 422 -2.70 26.84 -37.86
CA PHE A 422 -4.09 27.15 -38.11
C PHE A 422 -4.61 26.31 -39.27
N LEU A 423 -5.77 25.68 -39.05
CA LEU A 423 -6.58 25.06 -40.08
C LEU A 423 -7.75 26.01 -40.41
N PRO A 424 -7.94 26.41 -41.68
CA PRO A 424 -8.95 27.39 -42.04
C PRO A 424 -10.36 26.79 -42.00
N THR A 425 -11.35 27.64 -41.73
CA THR A 425 -12.76 27.29 -41.91
C THR A 425 -13.01 26.80 -43.33
N GLY A 426 -13.82 25.76 -43.50
CA GLY A 426 -14.14 25.18 -44.79
C GLY A 426 -13.11 24.16 -45.30
N ALA A 427 -11.96 23.99 -44.65
CA ALA A 427 -11.04 22.89 -44.94
C ALA A 427 -11.79 21.54 -44.81
N THR A 428 -11.57 20.63 -45.76
CA THR A 428 -12.32 19.37 -45.86
C THR A 428 -11.37 18.19 -45.70
N ALA A 429 -11.68 17.33 -44.74
CA ALA A 429 -11.01 16.04 -44.56
C ALA A 429 -11.80 14.96 -45.32
N TRP A 430 -11.11 14.23 -46.19
CA TRP A 430 -11.73 13.23 -47.05
C TRP A 430 -10.70 12.29 -47.66
N ASP A 431 -10.98 10.98 -47.66
CA ASP A 431 -10.26 10.00 -48.45
C ASP A 431 -11.17 9.38 -49.51
N THR A 432 -10.81 9.54 -50.79
CA THR A 432 -11.58 8.99 -51.91
C THR A 432 -11.59 7.47 -51.96
N THR A 433 -10.63 6.79 -51.30
CA THR A 433 -10.64 5.32 -51.24
C THR A 433 -11.57 4.79 -50.14
N GLN A 434 -12.14 5.68 -49.31
CA GLN A 434 -12.98 5.35 -48.17
C GLN A 434 -14.40 5.91 -48.37
N SER A 435 -15.06 5.46 -49.44
CA SER A 435 -16.36 6.01 -49.89
C SER A 435 -17.49 5.90 -48.87
N ASP A 436 -17.38 4.97 -47.93
CA ASP A 436 -18.42 4.67 -46.92
C ASP A 436 -18.37 5.62 -45.73
N TYR A 437 -17.28 6.38 -45.58
CA TYR A 437 -17.18 7.44 -44.58
C TYR A 437 -17.68 8.76 -45.18
N PRO A 438 -18.19 9.71 -44.39
CA PRO A 438 -18.65 11.01 -44.88
C PRO A 438 -17.52 12.03 -45.03
N LYS A 439 -17.70 13.04 -45.90
CA LYS A 439 -16.81 14.22 -45.92
C LYS A 439 -17.00 15.03 -44.65
N LEU A 440 -15.90 15.41 -44.00
CA LEU A 440 -15.91 16.28 -42.81
C LEU A 440 -15.36 17.66 -43.16
N GLN A 441 -15.95 18.71 -42.62
CA GLN A 441 -15.56 20.08 -42.94
C GLN A 441 -15.43 20.92 -41.69
N VAL A 442 -14.34 21.68 -41.60
CA VAL A 442 -14.04 22.57 -40.48
C VAL A 442 -15.07 23.70 -40.39
N THR A 443 -15.77 23.81 -39.26
CA THR A 443 -16.83 24.82 -39.00
C THR A 443 -16.28 26.17 -38.57
N ALA A 444 -15.14 26.17 -37.89
CA ALA A 444 -14.45 27.36 -37.41
C ALA A 444 -12.94 27.08 -37.39
N SER A 445 -12.13 28.11 -37.59
CA SER A 445 -10.67 27.93 -37.64
C SER A 445 -10.15 27.23 -36.39
N LEU A 446 -9.40 26.16 -36.61
CA LEU A 446 -8.90 25.27 -35.56
C LEU A 446 -7.39 25.48 -35.42
N ALA A 447 -6.94 25.91 -34.25
CA ALA A 447 -5.53 26.03 -33.96
C ALA A 447 -4.93 24.66 -33.61
N ARG A 448 -3.66 24.45 -34.00
CA ARG A 448 -2.86 23.29 -33.58
C ARG A 448 -3.53 21.94 -33.91
N ALA A 449 -4.11 21.86 -35.08
CA ALA A 449 -4.60 20.59 -35.62
C ALA A 449 -3.41 19.65 -35.84
N ARG A 450 -3.55 18.38 -35.51
CA ARG A 450 -2.48 17.38 -35.58
C ARG A 450 -2.90 16.18 -36.40
N SER A 451 -1.97 15.66 -37.19
CA SER A 451 -2.09 14.43 -37.97
C SER A 451 -0.93 13.48 -37.66
N PHE A 452 -1.11 12.22 -38.06
CA PHE A 452 -0.18 11.14 -37.79
C PHE A 452 0.12 10.30 -39.03
N TYR A 453 1.38 9.90 -39.19
CA TYR A 453 1.77 8.76 -40.03
C TYR A 453 1.50 7.45 -39.29
N LEU A 454 0.77 6.56 -39.95
CA LEU A 454 0.25 5.33 -39.35
C LEU A 454 1.25 4.18 -39.48
N SER A 455 1.12 3.19 -38.61
CA SER A 455 1.84 1.91 -38.74
C SER A 455 1.51 1.23 -40.07
N ASN A 456 2.46 0.45 -40.62
CA ASN A 456 2.27 -0.21 -41.92
C ASN A 456 1.26 -1.37 -41.90
N ILE A 457 0.87 -1.86 -40.72
CA ILE A 457 0.01 -3.02 -40.53
C ILE A 457 -0.99 -2.71 -39.41
N GLY A 458 -2.19 -3.29 -39.49
CA GLY A 458 -3.15 -3.27 -38.39
C GLY A 458 -3.98 -1.99 -38.26
N VAL A 459 -3.92 -1.11 -39.26
CA VAL A 459 -4.62 0.19 -39.26
C VAL A 459 -5.10 0.55 -40.66
N THR A 460 -6.32 1.08 -40.72
CA THR A 460 -6.96 1.59 -41.93
C THR A 460 -6.98 3.12 -41.88
N PRO A 461 -6.29 3.82 -42.80
CA PRO A 461 -6.43 5.27 -42.92
C PRO A 461 -7.83 5.65 -43.41
N ILE A 462 -8.42 6.69 -42.82
CA ILE A 462 -9.79 7.13 -43.14
C ILE A 462 -9.85 8.60 -43.54
N TYR A 463 -9.13 9.48 -42.84
CA TYR A 463 -9.19 10.92 -43.08
C TYR A 463 -7.81 11.54 -43.20
N TYR A 464 -7.61 12.29 -44.29
CA TYR A 464 -6.51 13.24 -44.47
C TYR A 464 -7.05 14.52 -45.11
N PHE A 465 -6.21 15.55 -45.21
CA PHE A 465 -6.52 16.82 -45.87
C PHE A 465 -5.96 16.84 -47.30
N PRO A 466 -6.79 16.73 -48.35
CA PRO A 466 -6.30 16.56 -49.72
C PRO A 466 -5.53 17.76 -50.29
N LYS A 467 -5.72 18.97 -49.76
CA LYS A 467 -4.94 20.15 -50.18
C LYS A 467 -3.63 20.30 -49.40
N LYS A 468 -3.25 19.28 -48.62
CA LYS A 468 -2.02 19.22 -47.83
C LYS A 468 -1.93 20.31 -46.76
N GLU A 469 -3.08 20.70 -46.20
CA GLU A 469 -3.13 21.53 -44.99
C GLU A 469 -2.43 20.85 -43.80
N LEU A 470 -2.42 19.52 -43.79
CA LEU A 470 -1.71 18.64 -42.85
C LEU A 470 -1.11 17.45 -43.60
N LYS A 471 0.04 16.96 -43.16
CA LYS A 471 0.66 15.74 -43.68
C LYS A 471 0.26 14.52 -42.85
N GLY A 472 -0.06 13.41 -43.51
CA GLY A 472 -0.54 12.20 -42.84
C GLY A 472 -2.04 12.24 -42.56
N PHE A 473 -2.49 11.44 -41.60
CA PHE A 473 -3.91 11.17 -41.35
C PHE A 473 -4.39 11.80 -40.06
N ILE A 474 -5.58 12.40 -40.11
CA ILE A 474 -6.28 12.94 -38.94
C ILE A 474 -7.33 11.97 -38.42
N GLY A 475 -7.64 10.89 -39.13
CA GLY A 475 -8.53 9.86 -38.63
C GLY A 475 -8.29 8.50 -39.27
N PHE A 476 -8.45 7.46 -38.48
CA PHE A 476 -8.12 6.08 -38.81
C PHE A 476 -8.77 5.11 -37.83
N GLU A 477 -8.84 3.85 -38.22
CA GLU A 477 -9.42 2.76 -37.42
C GLU A 477 -8.44 1.58 -37.38
N ASN A 478 -8.38 0.87 -36.26
CA ASN A 478 -7.58 -0.35 -36.19
C ASN A 478 -8.26 -1.54 -36.90
N SER A 479 -7.47 -2.54 -37.32
CA SER A 479 -8.01 -3.67 -38.08
C SER A 479 -9.01 -4.54 -37.30
N GLU A 480 -8.99 -4.51 -35.97
CA GLU A 480 -9.96 -5.21 -35.11
C GLU A 480 -11.32 -4.50 -35.02
N LYS A 481 -11.44 -3.27 -35.53
CA LYS A 481 -12.65 -2.44 -35.46
C LYS A 481 -13.18 -2.29 -34.02
N ASN A 482 -12.26 -1.99 -33.11
CA ASN A 482 -12.56 -1.68 -31.72
C ASN A 482 -11.90 -0.36 -31.25
N VAL A 483 -11.06 0.28 -32.08
CA VAL A 483 -10.52 1.62 -31.83
C VAL A 483 -10.63 2.45 -33.11
N PHE A 484 -11.38 3.55 -33.02
CA PHE A 484 -11.44 4.60 -34.03
C PHE A 484 -10.88 5.88 -33.44
N PHE A 485 -10.11 6.62 -34.21
CA PHE A 485 -9.55 7.89 -33.79
C PHE A 485 -9.83 8.99 -34.82
N ILE A 486 -10.14 10.18 -34.30
CA ILE A 486 -10.08 11.42 -35.06
C ILE A 486 -9.42 12.54 -34.22
N GLY A 487 -8.42 13.19 -34.81
CA GLY A 487 -7.55 14.20 -34.19
C GLY A 487 -8.16 15.59 -34.13
N MET A 488 -9.49 15.70 -34.03
CA MET A 488 -10.22 16.97 -34.01
C MET A 488 -11.49 16.85 -33.18
N PRO A 489 -11.91 17.93 -32.48
CA PRO A 489 -13.19 17.97 -31.82
C PRO A 489 -14.33 17.85 -32.84
N LEU A 490 -15.22 16.87 -32.67
CA LEU A 490 -16.31 16.62 -33.62
C LEU A 490 -17.19 17.85 -33.91
N HIS A 491 -17.47 18.67 -32.90
CA HIS A 491 -18.25 19.90 -33.04
C HIS A 491 -17.57 20.96 -33.94
N ARG A 492 -16.25 20.85 -34.19
CA ARG A 492 -15.47 21.73 -35.06
C ARG A 492 -15.32 21.23 -36.49
N ILE A 493 -15.79 20.02 -36.81
CA ILE A 493 -15.67 19.40 -38.14
C ILE A 493 -17.01 18.99 -38.76
N ASN A 494 -18.12 19.54 -38.22
CA ASN A 494 -19.48 19.31 -38.71
C ASN A 494 -19.98 20.40 -39.68
N GLY A 495 -19.10 20.94 -40.54
CA GLY A 495 -19.43 22.02 -41.49
C GLY A 495 -20.34 21.58 -42.63
N ILE A 496 -20.33 20.28 -42.93
CA ILE A 496 -21.30 19.64 -43.81
C ILE A 496 -22.44 19.10 -42.93
N PRO A 497 -23.69 19.57 -43.08
CA PRO A 497 -24.80 19.12 -42.26
C PRO A 497 -24.95 17.60 -42.25
N GLY A 498 -25.05 17.00 -41.06
CA GLY A 498 -25.21 15.55 -40.86
C GLY A 498 -23.94 14.71 -41.04
N SER A 499 -22.81 15.31 -41.42
CA SER A 499 -21.56 14.56 -41.64
C SER A 499 -21.06 13.85 -40.39
N VAL A 500 -21.05 14.51 -39.23
CA VAL A 500 -20.63 13.87 -37.97
C VAL A 500 -21.61 12.79 -37.52
N LYS A 501 -22.93 13.00 -37.73
CA LYS A 501 -23.93 11.95 -37.46
C LYS A 501 -23.61 10.69 -38.27
N ASN A 502 -23.38 10.85 -39.58
CA ASN A 502 -23.06 9.73 -40.47
C ASN A 502 -21.74 9.05 -40.07
N LEU A 503 -20.75 9.81 -39.62
CA LEU A 503 -19.48 9.26 -39.10
C LEU A 503 -19.74 8.38 -37.87
N LEU A 504 -20.48 8.90 -36.89
CA LEU A 504 -20.76 8.16 -35.67
C LEU A 504 -21.62 6.93 -35.94
N THR A 505 -22.62 7.03 -36.83
CA THR A 505 -23.41 5.86 -37.27
C THR A 505 -22.51 4.81 -37.92
N LYS A 506 -21.66 5.21 -38.87
CA LYS A 506 -20.74 4.30 -39.56
C LYS A 506 -19.81 3.59 -38.59
N VAL A 507 -19.18 4.33 -37.68
CA VAL A 507 -18.21 3.74 -36.75
C VAL A 507 -18.91 2.92 -35.67
N LEU A 508 -19.88 3.49 -34.95
CA LEU A 508 -20.48 2.83 -33.79
C LEU A 508 -21.35 1.63 -34.18
N PHE A 509 -22.12 1.72 -35.26
CA PHE A 509 -23.10 0.70 -35.62
C PHE A 509 -22.60 -0.22 -36.73
N ASP A 510 -21.88 0.30 -37.72
CA ASP A 510 -21.42 -0.54 -38.84
C ASP A 510 -20.04 -1.14 -38.60
N ASP A 511 -19.07 -0.41 -38.07
CA ASP A 511 -17.73 -0.98 -37.82
C ASP A 511 -17.66 -1.69 -36.48
N PHE A 512 -18.06 -0.99 -35.42
CA PHE A 512 -18.07 -1.51 -34.06
C PHE A 512 -19.16 -2.54 -33.83
N LYS A 513 -20.18 -2.62 -34.70
CA LYS A 513 -21.30 -3.57 -34.61
C LYS A 513 -22.07 -3.46 -33.29
N LEU A 514 -22.19 -2.25 -32.75
CA LEU A 514 -22.98 -2.00 -31.54
C LEU A 514 -24.45 -1.86 -31.89
N THR A 515 -25.31 -2.41 -31.03
CA THR A 515 -26.77 -2.26 -31.17
C THR A 515 -27.25 -1.07 -30.32
N PRO A 516 -27.98 -0.10 -30.92
CA PRO A 516 -28.49 1.09 -30.24
C PRO A 516 -29.46 0.82 -29.08
#